data_AF-A0A813LF87-F1
#
_entry.id   AF-A0A813LF87-F1
#
_cell.length_a   1.000
_cell.length_b   1.000
_cell.length_c   1.000
_cell.angle_alpha   90.00
_cell.angle_beta   90.00
_cell.angle_gamma   90.00
#
_symmetry.space_group_name_H-M   'P 1'
#
loop_
_entity.id
_entity.type
_entity.pdbx_description
1 polymer ?
#
loop_
_entity_poly.entity_id
_entity_poly.type
_entity_poly.pdbx_seq_one_letter_code
_entity_poly.pdbx_strand_id
1 'polypeptide(L)'
;MPMTTDDDGAGCRCSDPSLDRFSLGMYVLGAITSVGLFCLGFLMLKLPFENAQAYNAGQWLGSMSQGLCIMFFSLISFVENIYSSRVMNRNFGFLTHMLGRGMFYLLMGIYSIPVVEILNEISKADNSQGVAAGIALAGVILAFFASVLHCVVFVRQYQSPEKFVAFGGQGNVIGSQSSDPPAKV
;
A
#
# COMPACT_ATOMS: atom_id res chain seq x y z
N MET A 1 -35.02 -0.99 18.33
CA MET A 1 -33.96 -1.75 17.63
C MET A 1 -32.64 -1.37 18.26
N PRO A 2 -32.00 -2.26 19.02
CA PRO A 2 -30.70 -1.99 19.60
C PRO A 2 -29.65 -1.99 18.47
N MET A 3 -29.03 -0.84 18.28
CA MET A 3 -27.89 -0.66 17.40
C MET A 3 -26.67 -1.16 18.18
N THR A 4 -26.24 -2.41 17.93
CA THR A 4 -24.99 -2.92 18.49
C THR A 4 -23.85 -2.13 17.88
N THR A 5 -23.23 -1.28 18.68
CA THR A 5 -21.99 -0.59 18.35
C THR A 5 -20.86 -1.61 18.39
N ASP A 6 -20.73 -2.39 17.33
CA ASP A 6 -19.53 -3.18 17.04
C ASP A 6 -18.41 -2.19 16.66
N ASP A 7 -17.71 -1.71 17.68
CA ASP A 7 -16.53 -0.83 17.59
C ASP A 7 -15.23 -1.60 17.28
N ASP A 8 -15.31 -2.88 16.90
CA ASP A 8 -14.15 -3.79 16.83
C ASP A 8 -13.33 -3.76 15.51
N GLY A 9 -13.45 -2.70 14.70
CA GLY A 9 -12.87 -2.70 13.34
C GLY A 9 -11.73 -1.72 13.07
N ALA A 10 -11.49 -0.75 13.95
CA ALA A 10 -10.53 0.34 13.73
C ALA A 10 -9.41 0.28 14.77
N GLY A 11 -8.34 -0.45 14.45
CA GLY A 11 -7.19 -0.64 15.34
C GLY A 11 -5.85 -0.61 14.62
N CYS A 12 -4.78 -0.50 15.39
CA CYS A 12 -3.41 -0.65 14.90
C CYS A 12 -3.20 -2.10 14.43
N ARG A 13 -2.92 -2.30 13.13
CA ARG A 13 -2.73 -3.65 12.57
C ARG A 13 -1.49 -4.35 13.12
N CYS A 14 -0.52 -3.58 13.61
CA CYS A 14 0.71 -4.12 14.19
C CYS A 14 0.50 -4.83 15.53
N SER A 15 -0.64 -4.61 16.19
CA SER A 15 -0.93 -5.17 17.51
C SER A 15 -1.87 -6.37 17.47
N ASP A 16 -2.33 -6.78 16.29
CA ASP A 16 -3.26 -7.91 16.14
C ASP A 16 -2.50 -9.26 16.28
N PRO A 17 -2.72 -10.03 17.35
CA PRO A 17 -2.02 -11.29 17.59
C PRO A 17 -2.45 -12.40 16.61
N SER A 18 -3.54 -12.22 15.87
CA SER A 18 -4.00 -13.18 14.85
C SER A 18 -3.24 -13.06 13.52
N LEU A 19 -2.44 -12.01 13.36
CA LEU A 19 -1.75 -11.73 12.11
C LEU A 19 -0.52 -12.63 11.94
N ASP A 20 -0.52 -13.43 10.88
CA ASP A 20 0.64 -14.24 10.52
C ASP A 20 1.88 -13.34 10.32
N ARG A 21 3.04 -13.78 10.82
CA ARG A 21 4.32 -13.03 10.77
C ARG A 21 4.66 -12.61 9.35
N PHE A 22 4.31 -13.45 8.39
CA PHE A 22 4.50 -13.17 6.98
C PHE A 22 3.65 -11.97 6.51
N SER A 23 2.36 -11.93 6.89
CA SER A 23 1.48 -10.80 6.58
C SER A 23 1.97 -9.51 7.24
N LEU A 24 2.43 -9.57 8.50
CA LEU A 24 3.06 -8.44 9.16
C LEU A 24 4.27 -7.92 8.37
N GLY A 25 5.12 -8.82 7.89
CA GLY A 25 6.26 -8.48 7.04
C GLY A 25 5.86 -7.75 5.75
N MET A 26 4.75 -8.14 5.13
CA MET A 26 4.21 -7.46 3.94
C MET A 26 3.74 -6.03 4.25
N TYR A 27 3.10 -5.81 5.40
CA TYR A 27 2.68 -4.47 5.82
C TYR A 27 3.89 -3.56 6.10
N VAL A 28 4.90 -4.08 6.80
CA VAL A 28 6.14 -3.35 7.08
C VAL A 28 6.89 -3.02 5.79
N LEU A 29 7.03 -4.00 4.89
CA LEU A 29 7.65 -3.77 3.58
C LEU A 29 6.89 -2.70 2.79
N GLY A 30 5.56 -2.79 2.76
CA GLY A 30 4.70 -1.79 2.13
C GLY A 30 4.93 -0.39 2.70
N ALA A 31 4.97 -0.26 4.03
CA ALA A 31 5.22 1.02 4.70
C ALA A 31 6.60 1.61 4.35
N ILE A 32 7.64 0.78 4.33
CA ILE A 32 9.00 1.21 3.94
C ILE A 32 9.00 1.68 2.47
N THR A 33 8.37 0.91 1.58
CA THR A 33 8.21 1.30 0.17
C THR A 33 7.48 2.64 0.04
N SER A 34 6.40 2.85 0.79
CA SER A 34 5.65 4.12 0.79
C SER A 34 6.52 5.30 1.22
N VAL A 35 7.41 5.14 2.21
CA VAL A 35 8.36 6.19 2.62
C VAL A 35 9.35 6.50 1.50
N GLY A 36 9.89 5.47 0.85
CA GLY A 36 10.80 5.65 -0.30
C GLY A 36 10.14 6.40 -1.47
N LEU A 37 8.91 6.02 -1.83
CA LEU A 37 8.14 6.69 -2.87
C LEU A 37 7.73 8.12 -2.46
N PHE A 38 7.44 8.36 -1.19
CA PHE A 38 7.17 9.70 -0.70
C PHE A 38 8.40 10.62 -0.84
N CYS A 39 9.59 10.12 -0.47
CA CYS A 39 10.85 10.83 -0.68
C CYS A 39 11.11 11.13 -2.16
N LEU A 40 10.82 10.17 -3.05
CA LEU A 40 10.89 10.37 -4.49
C LEU A 40 9.96 11.51 -4.94
N GLY A 41 8.70 11.49 -4.52
CA GLY A 41 7.74 12.56 -4.87
C GLY A 41 8.16 13.93 -4.32
N PHE A 42 8.77 13.98 -3.13
CA PHE A 42 9.35 15.21 -2.60
C PHE A 42 10.52 15.73 -3.45
N LEU A 43 11.41 14.85 -3.89
CA LEU A 43 12.51 15.21 -4.80
C LEU A 43 11.99 15.76 -6.13
N MET A 44 10.92 15.15 -6.68
CA MET A 44 10.28 15.65 -7.90
C MET A 44 9.69 17.05 -7.75
N LEU A 45 9.25 17.42 -6.54
CA LEU A 45 8.80 18.79 -6.29
C LEU A 45 9.98 19.75 -6.18
N LYS A 46 11.11 19.30 -5.63
CA LYS A 46 12.29 20.13 -5.38
C LYS A 46 13.09 20.42 -6.66
N LEU A 47 13.29 19.42 -7.51
CA LEU A 47 14.13 19.50 -8.70
C LEU A 47 13.81 20.67 -9.66
N PRO A 48 12.52 20.94 -9.97
CA PRO A 48 12.18 22.03 -10.89
C PRO A 48 12.46 23.42 -10.33
N PHE A 49 12.57 23.58 -9.00
CA PHE A 49 12.97 24.84 -8.38
C PHE A 49 14.48 25.06 -8.39
N GLU A 50 15.26 23.99 -8.20
CA GLU A 50 16.72 24.08 -8.24
C GLU A 50 17.26 24.23 -9.67
N ASN A 51 16.57 23.64 -10.64
CA ASN A 51 16.99 23.62 -12.04
C ASN A 51 16.01 24.37 -12.95
N ALA A 52 15.48 25.51 -12.52
CA ALA A 52 14.42 26.23 -13.24
C ALA A 52 14.76 26.54 -14.71
N GLN A 53 16.04 26.69 -15.07
CA GLN A 53 16.48 26.96 -16.44
C GLN A 53 16.43 25.73 -17.36
N ALA A 54 16.43 24.51 -16.81
CA ALA A 54 16.42 23.26 -17.57
C ALA A 54 15.00 22.77 -17.92
N TYR A 55 13.96 23.36 -17.31
CA TYR A 55 12.57 22.90 -17.46
C TYR A 55 11.73 23.88 -18.29
N ASN A 56 11.08 23.36 -19.33
CA ASN A 56 9.96 24.07 -19.94
C ASN A 56 8.77 24.14 -18.97
N ALA A 57 7.94 25.18 -19.06
CA ALA A 57 6.78 25.37 -18.17
C ALA A 57 5.85 24.13 -18.10
N GLY A 58 5.65 23.43 -19.22
CA GLY A 58 4.86 22.20 -19.27
C GLY A 58 5.52 21.02 -18.55
N GLN A 59 6.84 20.86 -18.70
CA GLN A 59 7.60 19.80 -18.01
C GLN A 59 7.68 20.06 -16.50
N TRP A 60 7.83 21.33 -16.12
CA TRP A 60 7.80 21.78 -14.73
C TRP A 60 6.48 21.40 -14.06
N LEU A 61 5.34 21.77 -14.66
CA LEU A 61 4.02 21.47 -14.12
C LEU A 61 3.74 19.97 -14.11
N GLY A 62 4.16 19.25 -15.15
CA GLY A 62 4.04 17.79 -15.23
C GLY A 62 4.80 17.08 -14.10
N SER A 63 6.07 17.44 -13.88
CA SER A 63 6.90 16.87 -12.82
C SER A 63 6.32 17.17 -11.43
N MET A 64 5.85 18.40 -11.20
CA MET A 64 5.23 18.76 -9.92
C MET A 64 3.92 18.01 -9.67
N SER A 65 3.04 17.94 -10.66
CA SER A 65 1.78 17.21 -10.55
C SER A 65 2.02 15.73 -10.25
N GLN A 66 2.98 15.13 -10.96
CA GLN A 66 3.40 13.75 -10.74
C GLN A 66 3.97 13.54 -9.32
N GLY A 67 4.86 14.42 -8.86
CA GLY A 67 5.41 14.38 -7.51
C GLY A 67 4.33 14.46 -6.42
N LEU A 68 3.37 15.38 -6.58
CA LEU A 68 2.22 15.52 -5.68
C LEU A 68 1.34 14.27 -5.66
N CYS A 69 1.02 13.71 -6.83
CA CYS A 69 0.27 12.46 -6.93
C CYS A 69 1.00 11.34 -6.18
N ILE A 70 2.30 11.18 -6.42
CA ILE A 70 3.09 10.13 -5.78
C ILE A 70 3.11 10.30 -4.26
N MET A 71 3.34 11.52 -3.77
CA MET A 71 3.32 11.79 -2.33
C MET A 71 1.96 11.48 -1.70
N PHE A 72 0.87 11.91 -2.34
CA PHE A 72 -0.48 11.72 -1.81
C PHE A 72 -0.86 10.23 -1.73
N PHE A 73 -0.66 9.48 -2.82
CA PHE A 73 -0.95 8.04 -2.84
C PHE A 73 -0.02 7.24 -1.93
N SER A 74 1.25 7.63 -1.82
CA SER A 74 2.20 6.99 -0.89
C SER A 74 1.81 7.22 0.56
N LEU A 75 1.34 8.43 0.91
CA LEU A 75 0.85 8.73 2.26
C LEU A 75 -0.40 7.91 2.60
N ILE A 76 -1.35 7.82 1.68
CA ILE A 76 -2.54 6.97 1.83
C ILE A 76 -2.14 5.51 2.04
N SER A 77 -1.24 5.00 1.20
CA SER A 77 -0.73 3.63 1.29
C SER A 77 -0.01 3.39 2.62
N PHE A 78 0.79 4.35 3.09
CA PHE A 78 1.46 4.28 4.38
C PHE A 78 0.48 4.20 5.54
N VAL A 79 -0.53 5.08 5.56
CA VAL A 79 -1.58 5.07 6.60
C VAL A 79 -2.30 3.73 6.60
N GLU A 80 -2.70 3.20 5.44
CA GLU A 80 -3.39 1.90 5.34
C GLU A 80 -2.48 0.69 5.66
N ASN A 81 -1.15 0.85 5.60
CA ASN A 81 -0.21 -0.17 6.07
C ASN A 81 -0.13 -0.23 7.61
N ILE A 82 -0.38 0.89 8.31
CA ILE A 82 -0.28 0.97 9.78
C ILE A 82 -1.66 0.79 10.44
N TYR A 83 -2.67 1.48 9.92
CA TYR A 83 -4.01 1.54 10.46
C TYR A 83 -5.02 1.13 9.40
N SER A 84 -5.91 0.20 9.74
CA SER A 84 -7.08 -0.06 8.89
C SER A 84 -8.17 0.91 9.27
N SER A 85 -8.43 1.90 8.42
CA SER A 85 -9.55 2.83 8.62
C SER A 85 -10.74 2.42 7.75
N ARG A 86 -11.95 2.44 8.32
CA ARG A 86 -13.20 2.21 7.56
C ARG A 86 -13.33 3.19 6.38
N VAL A 87 -12.85 4.43 6.55
CA VAL A 87 -12.86 5.46 5.50
C VAL A 87 -11.94 5.09 4.34
N MET A 88 -10.75 4.56 4.65
CA MET A 88 -9.79 4.09 3.64
C MET A 88 -10.36 2.88 2.89
N ASN A 89 -10.93 1.91 3.60
CA ASN A 89 -11.50 0.72 2.96
C ASN A 89 -12.66 1.05 2.01
N ARG A 90 -13.48 2.06 2.34
CA ARG A 90 -14.60 2.48 1.50
C ARG A 90 -14.18 3.24 0.23
N ASN A 91 -13.15 4.08 0.31
CA ASN A 91 -12.70 4.90 -0.83
C ASN A 91 -11.56 4.25 -1.63
N PHE A 92 -10.75 3.42 -0.98
CA PHE A 92 -9.54 2.80 -1.51
C PHE A 92 -9.52 1.30 -1.21
N GLY A 93 -10.65 0.61 -1.41
CA GLY A 93 -10.77 -0.83 -1.16
C GLY A 93 -9.78 -1.70 -1.95
N PHE A 94 -9.25 -1.22 -3.08
CA PHE A 94 -8.16 -1.93 -3.76
C PHE A 94 -6.87 -1.98 -2.93
N LEU A 95 -6.62 -1.00 -2.07
CA LEU A 95 -5.49 -1.02 -1.13
C LEU A 95 -5.73 -1.93 0.07
N THR A 96 -6.93 -2.47 0.28
CA THR A 96 -7.15 -3.44 1.36
C THR A 96 -6.97 -4.88 0.87
N HIS A 97 -7.19 -5.14 -0.42
CA HIS A 97 -6.93 -6.42 -1.06
C HIS A 97 -5.44 -6.64 -1.38
N MET A 98 -4.93 -7.86 -1.13
CA MET A 98 -3.54 -8.23 -1.41
C MET A 98 -3.15 -8.03 -2.88
N LEU A 99 -4.02 -8.45 -3.81
CA LEU A 99 -3.78 -8.26 -5.25
C LEU A 99 -3.80 -6.77 -5.64
N GLY A 100 -4.77 -6.01 -5.12
CA GLY A 100 -4.89 -4.59 -5.43
C GLY A 100 -3.71 -3.78 -4.89
N ARG A 101 -3.18 -4.13 -3.70
CA ARG A 101 -1.90 -3.59 -3.18
C ARG A 101 -0.73 -3.91 -4.09
N GLY A 102 -0.60 -5.16 -4.55
CA GLY A 102 0.45 -5.55 -5.48
C GLY A 102 0.41 -4.73 -6.77
N MET A 103 -0.78 -4.62 -7.38
CA MET A 103 -1.00 -3.81 -8.58
C MET A 103 -0.73 -2.33 -8.35
N PHE A 104 -1.08 -1.80 -7.17
CA PHE A 104 -0.74 -0.43 -6.79
C PHE A 104 0.77 -0.18 -6.81
N TYR A 105 1.56 -1.01 -6.11
CA TYR A 105 3.01 -0.82 -6.10
C TYR A 105 3.63 -1.03 -7.48
N LEU A 106 3.08 -1.92 -8.30
CA LEU A 106 3.50 -2.11 -9.69
C LEU A 106 3.29 -0.83 -10.51
N LEU A 107 2.08 -0.28 -10.47
CA LEU A 107 1.72 0.92 -11.23
C LEU A 107 2.53 2.13 -10.76
N MET A 108 2.70 2.28 -9.45
CA MET A 108 3.54 3.34 -8.88
C MET A 108 5.01 3.19 -9.30
N GLY A 109 5.53 1.96 -9.33
CA GLY A 109 6.88 1.67 -9.81
C GLY A 109 7.05 2.04 -11.29
N ILE A 110 6.13 1.60 -12.16
CA ILE A 110 6.13 1.92 -13.60
C ILE A 110 6.02 3.43 -13.82
N TYR A 111 5.11 4.07 -13.10
CA TYR A 111 4.90 5.51 -13.19
C TYR A 111 6.14 6.31 -12.76
N SER A 112 6.98 5.74 -11.89
CA SER A 112 8.21 6.36 -11.41
C SER A 112 9.42 6.17 -12.34
N ILE A 113 9.34 5.35 -13.39
CA ILE A 113 10.48 5.06 -14.28
C ILE A 113 11.05 6.32 -14.96
N PRO A 114 10.24 7.18 -15.61
CA PRO A 114 10.77 8.37 -16.29
C PRO A 114 11.47 9.32 -15.32
N VAL A 115 11.03 9.33 -14.07
CA VAL A 115 11.56 10.17 -13.01
C VAL A 115 12.95 9.69 -12.59
N VAL A 116 13.11 8.37 -12.42
CA VAL A 116 14.41 7.77 -12.08
C VAL A 116 15.45 8.07 -13.16
N GLU A 117 15.06 8.07 -14.44
CA GLU A 117 15.95 8.40 -15.54
C GLU A 117 16.44 9.86 -15.45
N ILE A 118 15.53 10.81 -15.22
CA ILE A 118 15.88 12.22 -15.01
C ILE A 118 16.77 12.40 -13.77
N LEU A 119 16.46 11.73 -12.65
CA LEU A 119 17.30 11.81 -11.44
C LEU A 119 18.70 11.23 -11.67
N ASN A 120 18.83 10.19 -12.49
CA ASN A 120 20.12 9.60 -12.84
C ASN A 120 20.98 10.56 -13.68
N GLU A 121 20.37 11.31 -14.60
CA GLU A 121 21.07 12.35 -15.36
C GLU A 121 21.53 13.49 -14.46
N ILE A 122 20.67 13.97 -13.57
CA ILE A 122 20.99 15.05 -12.62
C ILE A 122 22.06 14.60 -11.62
N SER A 123 21.98 13.37 -11.11
CA SER A 123 22.99 12.81 -10.20
C SER A 123 24.37 12.67 -10.85
N LYS A 124 24.46 12.53 -12.17
CA LYS A 124 25.74 12.54 -12.89
C LYS A 124 26.30 13.95 -13.07
N ALA A 125 25.41 14.93 -13.19
CA ALA A 125 25.80 16.34 -13.29
C ALA A 125 26.22 16.92 -11.93
N ASP A 126 25.60 16.47 -10.84
CA ASP A 126 25.73 17.08 -9.52
C ASP A 126 26.08 16.03 -8.45
N ASN A 127 27.35 16.00 -8.03
CA ASN A 127 27.88 15.02 -7.05
C ASN A 127 27.20 15.12 -5.67
N SER A 128 26.49 16.21 -5.39
CA SER A 128 25.86 16.46 -4.08
C SER A 128 24.51 15.73 -3.89
N GLN A 129 23.83 15.35 -4.97
CA GLN A 129 22.45 14.81 -4.90
C GLN A 129 22.37 13.27 -4.99
N GLY A 130 23.50 12.58 -5.14
CA GLY A 130 23.53 11.13 -5.38
C GLY A 130 22.89 10.29 -4.27
N VAL A 131 22.98 10.71 -3.01
CA VAL A 131 22.35 9.98 -1.89
C VAL A 131 20.83 10.01 -1.98
N ALA A 132 20.26 11.18 -2.26
CA ALA A 132 18.81 11.35 -2.38
C ALA A 132 18.27 10.57 -3.58
N ALA A 133 18.98 10.62 -4.72
CA ALA A 133 18.65 9.82 -5.89
C ALA A 133 18.74 8.31 -5.62
N GLY A 134 19.74 7.87 -4.85
CA GLY A 134 19.89 6.47 -4.42
C GLY A 134 18.72 5.99 -3.56
N ILE A 135 18.26 6.80 -2.60
CA ILE A 135 17.09 6.47 -1.75
C ILE A 135 15.82 6.39 -2.59
N ALA A 136 15.62 7.34 -3.51
CA ALA A 136 14.51 7.34 -4.45
C ALA A 136 14.49 6.07 -5.31
N LEU A 137 15.64 5.70 -5.90
CA LEU A 137 15.79 4.49 -6.69
C LEU A 137 15.50 3.23 -5.85
N ALA A 138 15.99 3.17 -4.62
CA ALA A 138 15.70 2.08 -3.71
C ALA A 138 14.20 1.94 -3.44
N GLY A 139 13.48 3.06 -3.26
CA GLY A 139 12.01 3.07 -3.13
C GLY A 139 11.29 2.46 -4.33
N VAL A 140 11.74 2.78 -5.56
CA VAL A 140 11.17 2.21 -6.79
C VAL A 140 11.45 0.72 -6.91
N ILE A 141 12.68 0.27 -6.60
CA ILE A 141 13.04 -1.15 -6.60
C ILE A 141 12.18 -1.92 -5.57
N LEU A 142 12.02 -1.36 -4.37
CA LEU A 142 11.18 -1.94 -3.33
C LEU A 142 9.70 -1.99 -3.75
N ALA A 143 9.21 -1.04 -4.56
CA ALA A 143 7.86 -1.10 -5.11
C ALA A 143 7.67 -2.28 -6.06
N PHE A 144 8.60 -2.52 -6.98
CA PHE A 144 8.56 -3.71 -7.84
C PHE A 144 8.66 -5.01 -7.05
N PHE A 145 9.58 -5.05 -6.09
CA PHE A 145 9.74 -6.22 -5.23
C PHE A 145 8.48 -6.51 -4.41
N ALA A 146 7.90 -5.48 -3.77
CA ALA A 146 6.65 -5.59 -3.03
C ALA A 146 5.51 -6.07 -3.94
N SER A 147 5.41 -5.54 -5.17
CA SER A 147 4.44 -6.00 -6.16
C SER A 147 4.55 -7.50 -6.43
N VAL A 148 5.75 -7.98 -6.79
CA VAL A 148 6.00 -9.40 -7.08
C VAL A 148 5.64 -10.26 -5.87
N LEU A 149 6.03 -9.83 -4.67
CA LEU A 149 5.77 -10.57 -3.45
C LEU A 149 4.27 -10.67 -3.15
N HIS A 150 3.49 -9.59 -3.33
CA HIS A 150 2.03 -9.63 -3.21
C HIS A 150 1.39 -10.59 -4.23
N CYS A 151 1.87 -10.59 -5.47
CA CYS A 151 1.39 -11.52 -6.50
C CYS A 151 1.69 -12.98 -6.15
N VAL A 152 2.90 -13.31 -5.68
CA VAL A 152 3.27 -14.68 -5.28
C VAL A 152 2.39 -15.16 -4.13
N VAL A 153 2.12 -14.29 -3.16
CA VAL A 153 1.28 -14.60 -1.99
C VAL A 153 -0.16 -14.83 -2.41
N PHE A 154 -0.68 -13.97 -3.29
CA PHE A 154 -2.02 -14.13 -3.85
C PHE A 154 -2.17 -15.48 -4.58
N VAL A 155 -1.21 -15.86 -5.43
CA VAL A 155 -1.23 -17.15 -6.14
C VAL A 155 -1.18 -18.33 -5.16
N ARG A 156 -0.32 -18.27 -4.12
CA ARG A 156 -0.23 -19.33 -3.11
C ARG A 156 -1.51 -19.49 -2.30
N GLN A 157 -2.18 -18.39 -1.95
CA GLN A 157 -3.48 -18.43 -1.27
C GLN A 157 -4.55 -19.06 -2.16
N TYR A 158 -4.55 -18.76 -3.46
CA TYR A 158 -5.51 -19.32 -4.41
C TYR A 158 -5.31 -20.82 -4.67
N GLN A 159 -4.07 -21.30 -4.62
CA GLN A 159 -3.73 -22.73 -4.81
C GLN A 159 -4.08 -23.61 -3.61
N SER A 160 -4.43 -23.05 -2.45
CA SER A 160 -4.83 -23.79 -1.25
C SER A 160 -6.32 -23.58 -0.92
N PRO A 161 -7.27 -23.98 -1.80
CA PRO A 161 -8.69 -23.74 -1.60
C PRO A 161 -9.26 -24.43 -0.35
N GLU A 162 -8.58 -25.46 0.19
CA GLU A 162 -9.02 -26.16 1.41
C GLU A 162 -9.02 -25.27 2.67
N LYS A 163 -8.33 -24.11 2.65
CA LYS A 163 -8.34 -23.13 3.75
C LYS A 163 -9.33 -21.98 3.57
N PHE A 164 -9.98 -21.87 2.40
CA PHE A 164 -10.92 -20.77 2.12
C PHE A 164 -12.22 -20.86 2.93
N VAL A 165 -12.57 -22.04 3.43
CA VAL A 165 -13.76 -22.22 4.31
C VAL A 165 -13.55 -21.59 5.70
N ALA A 166 -12.31 -21.32 6.12
CA ALA A 166 -12.03 -20.76 7.46
C ALA A 166 -11.89 -19.23 7.50
N PHE A 167 -11.53 -18.55 6.40
CA PHE A 167 -11.26 -17.10 6.40
C PHE A 167 -12.47 -16.22 6.05
N GLY A 168 -13.54 -16.79 5.47
CA GLY A 168 -14.76 -16.06 5.12
C GLY A 168 -15.92 -16.16 6.12
N GLY A 169 -15.71 -16.86 7.24
CA GLY A 169 -16.81 -17.45 8.03
C GLY A 169 -16.83 -17.14 9.53
N GLN A 170 -16.21 -16.08 10.02
CA GLN A 170 -16.52 -15.54 11.37
C GLN A 170 -17.69 -14.54 11.36
N GLY A 171 -18.50 -14.56 10.29
CA GLY A 171 -19.85 -14.03 10.32
C GLY A 171 -20.77 -15.01 11.05
N ASN A 172 -20.86 -14.86 12.37
CA ASN A 172 -22.09 -15.14 13.12
C ASN A 172 -22.66 -16.57 13.04
N VAL A 173 -21.99 -17.56 13.65
CA VAL A 173 -22.67 -18.77 14.16
C VAL A 173 -23.34 -18.42 15.50
N ILE A 174 -24.27 -17.45 15.47
CA ILE A 174 -25.20 -17.20 16.56
C ILE A 174 -26.54 -17.83 16.15
N GLY A 175 -26.88 -18.92 16.83
CA GLY A 175 -28.27 -19.34 17.02
C GLY A 175 -28.84 -20.33 16.00
N SER A 176 -28.80 -21.62 16.33
CA SER A 176 -30.03 -22.41 16.57
C SER A 176 -29.70 -23.91 16.73
N GLN A 177 -29.04 -24.26 17.84
CA GLN A 177 -29.25 -25.58 18.44
C GLN A 177 -30.03 -25.38 19.75
N SER A 178 -31.36 -25.42 19.65
CA SER A 178 -32.22 -25.91 20.74
C SER A 178 -33.53 -26.41 20.13
N SER A 179 -33.45 -27.53 19.41
CA SER A 179 -34.63 -28.37 19.20
C SER A 179 -34.87 -29.12 20.51
N ASP A 180 -35.55 -28.46 21.44
CA ASP A 180 -36.21 -29.15 22.54
C ASP A 180 -37.14 -30.22 21.94
N PRO A 181 -37.09 -31.48 22.40
CA PRO A 181 -38.06 -32.48 21.99
C PRO A 181 -39.43 -32.09 22.55
N PRO A 182 -40.52 -32.21 21.77
CA PRO A 182 -41.86 -32.00 22.29
C PRO A 182 -42.18 -33.12 23.29
N ALA A 183 -42.29 -32.76 24.56
CA ALA A 183 -43.03 -33.56 25.52
C ALA A 183 -44.52 -33.46 25.23
N LYS A 184 -45.23 -34.59 25.44
CA LYS A 184 -46.70 -34.86 25.48
C LYS A 184 -47.11 -35.84 24.36
N VAL A 185 -47.83 -36.94 24.62
CA VAL A 185 -48.74 -37.33 25.73
C VAL A 185 -48.50 -38.79 26.08
#